data_AF-A0A7C6VA77-F1
#
_entry.id   AF-A0A7C6VA77-F1
#
_cell.length_a   1.000
_cell.length_b   1.000
_cell.length_c   1.000
_cell.angle_alpha   90.00
_cell.angle_beta   90.00
_cell.angle_gamma   90.00
#
_symmetry.space_group_name_H-M   'P 1'
#
loop_
_entity.id
_entity.type
_entity.pdbx_description
1 polymer ?
#
loop_
_entity_poly.entity_id
_entity_poly.type
_entity_poly.pdbx_seq_one_letter_code
_entity_poly.pdbx_strand_id
1 'polypeptide(L)'
;MNGILLLLTLSVVIEGLIQYGKNIYDWFAGGNAKTAITQLCAMTISILLCLATGADIFKAIGIYFYWPVLGVVLTGIFASRGSNYVSDFIKKLELSNRGKSE
;
A
#
# COMPACT_ATOMS: atom_id res chain seq x y z
N MET A 1 -16.90 -6.33 13.50
CA MET A 1 -15.97 -5.16 13.46
C MET A 1 -15.08 -5.13 12.20
N ASN A 2 -15.36 -5.89 11.12
CA ASN A 2 -14.43 -6.00 9.98
C ASN A 2 -14.83 -5.21 8.72
N GLY A 3 -16.11 -4.98 8.43
CA GLY A 3 -16.53 -4.37 7.16
C GLY A 3 -16.04 -2.93 6.94
N ILE A 4 -16.17 -2.08 7.97
CA ILE A 4 -15.73 -0.67 7.91
C ILE A 4 -14.20 -0.56 7.86
N LEU A 5 -13.49 -1.38 8.65
CA LEU A 5 -12.02 -1.43 8.65
C LEU A 5 -11.47 -1.92 7.29
N LEU A 6 -12.15 -2.90 6.69
CA LEU A 6 -11.83 -3.40 5.36
C LEU A 6 -12.02 -2.33 4.30
N LEU A 7 -13.16 -1.62 4.31
CA LEU A 7 -13.42 -0.53 3.38
C LEU A 7 -12.42 0.63 3.52
N LEU A 8 -12.08 1.01 4.75
CA LEU A 8 -11.07 2.04 5.00
C LEU A 8 -9.69 1.61 4.52
N THR A 9 -9.28 0.39 4.86
CA THR A 9 -7.98 -0.15 4.43
C THR A 9 -7.89 -0.19 2.91
N LEU A 10 -8.94 -0.69 2.25
CA LEU A 10 -9.02 -0.74 0.80
C LEU A 10 -9.05 0.67 0.18
N SER A 11 -9.68 1.64 0.83
CA SER A 11 -9.70 3.03 0.35
C SER A 11 -8.31 3.67 0.39
N VAL A 12 -7.54 3.46 1.46
CA VAL A 12 -6.14 3.92 1.51
C VAL A 12 -5.30 3.20 0.46
N VAL A 13 -5.52 1.90 0.27
CA VAL A 13 -4.87 1.14 -0.81
C VAL A 13 -5.10 1.73 -2.19
N ILE A 14 -6.36 2.06 -2.49
CA ILE A 14 -6.73 2.66 -3.76
C ILE A 14 -6.07 4.03 -3.94
N GLU A 15 -6.04 4.86 -2.89
CA GLU A 15 -5.36 6.15 -2.91
C GLU A 15 -3.84 5.98 -3.17
N GLY A 16 -3.26 4.90 -2.67
CA GLY A 16 -1.87 4.52 -2.86
C GLY A 16 -1.56 4.15 -4.30
N LEU A 17 -2.40 3.30 -4.88
CA LEU A 17 -2.34 2.90 -6.28
C LEU A 17 -2.56 4.10 -7.22
N ILE A 18 -3.54 4.96 -6.95
CA ILE A 18 -3.85 6.12 -7.81
C ILE A 18 -2.69 7.11 -7.85
N GLN A 19 -2.10 7.44 -6.71
CA GLN A 19 -0.90 8.29 -6.68
C GLN A 19 0.27 7.64 -7.40
N TYR A 20 0.43 6.31 -7.31
CA TYR A 20 1.46 5.60 -8.06
C TYR A 20 1.21 5.70 -9.58
N GLY A 21 -0.03 5.50 -10.00
CA GLY A 21 -0.46 5.67 -11.39
C GLY A 21 -0.25 7.10 -11.89
N LYS A 22 -0.56 8.12 -11.09
CA LYS A 22 -0.27 9.54 -11.43
C LYS A 22 1.21 9.80 -11.57
N ASN A 23 2.04 9.32 -10.64
CA ASN A 23 3.50 9.47 -10.73
C ASN A 23 4.08 8.79 -11.99
N ILE A 24 3.54 7.63 -12.39
CA ILE A 24 3.93 6.96 -13.64
C ILE A 24 3.40 7.72 -14.87
N TYR A 25 2.19 8.25 -14.82
CA TYR A 25 1.61 9.02 -15.94
C TYR A 25 2.39 10.31 -16.18
N ASP A 26 2.68 11.06 -15.11
CA ASP A 26 3.50 12.27 -15.17
C ASP A 26 4.93 11.95 -15.66
N TRP A 27 5.42 10.74 -15.40
CA TRP A 27 6.69 10.25 -15.92
C TRP A 27 6.67 9.96 -17.42
N PHE A 28 5.58 9.37 -17.92
CA PHE A 28 5.39 9.10 -19.35
C PHE A 28 5.19 10.39 -20.17
N ALA A 29 4.57 11.41 -19.55
CA ALA A 29 4.34 12.70 -20.17
C ALA A 29 5.54 13.68 -20.04
N GLY A 30 6.36 13.57 -18.98
CA GLY A 30 7.36 14.59 -18.60
C GLY A 30 8.84 14.26 -18.82
N GLY A 31 9.20 13.06 -19.29
CA GLY A 31 10.57 12.72 -19.72
C GLY A 31 11.61 12.44 -18.61
N ASN A 32 11.20 12.28 -17.35
CA ASN A 32 12.11 12.13 -16.21
C ASN A 32 12.53 10.67 -15.93
N ALA A 33 13.11 9.99 -16.93
CA ALA A 33 13.43 8.55 -16.96
C ALA A 33 14.08 7.99 -15.67
N LYS A 34 15.04 8.72 -15.08
CA LYS A 34 15.80 8.24 -13.90
C LYS A 34 14.94 7.99 -12.65
N THR A 35 13.97 8.84 -12.39
CA THR A 35 13.19 8.77 -11.14
C THR A 35 12.25 7.57 -11.12
N ALA A 36 11.62 7.24 -12.25
CA ALA A 36 10.74 6.07 -12.27
C ALA A 36 11.47 4.75 -12.43
N ILE A 37 12.67 4.71 -13.02
CA ILE A 37 13.50 3.50 -12.95
C ILE A 37 13.77 3.16 -11.47
N THR A 38 14.12 4.16 -10.65
CA THR A 38 14.33 3.94 -9.21
C THR A 38 13.03 3.53 -8.49
N GLN A 39 11.88 4.11 -8.84
CA GLN A 39 10.58 3.70 -8.26
C GLN A 39 10.16 2.29 -8.68
N LEU A 40 10.29 1.93 -9.96
CA LEU A 40 10.02 0.58 -10.46
C LEU A 40 10.95 -0.45 -9.81
N CYS A 41 12.25 -0.12 -9.67
CA CYS A 41 13.20 -0.97 -8.97
C CYS A 41 12.81 -1.13 -7.49
N ALA A 42 12.47 -0.03 -6.80
CA ALA A 42 12.01 -0.09 -5.41
C ALA A 42 10.74 -0.96 -5.26
N MET A 43 9.78 -0.81 -6.18
CA MET A 43 8.54 -1.60 -6.19
C MET A 43 8.83 -3.08 -6.42
N THR A 44 9.66 -3.39 -7.41
CA THR A 44 10.00 -4.76 -7.74
C THR A 44 10.75 -5.44 -6.59
N ILE A 45 11.73 -4.75 -6.00
CA ILE A 45 12.49 -5.25 -4.83
C ILE A 45 11.56 -5.43 -3.64
N SER A 46 10.65 -4.48 -3.38
CA SER A 46 9.75 -4.55 -2.22
C SER A 46 8.71 -5.67 -2.36
N ILE A 47 8.16 -5.89 -3.55
CA ILE A 47 7.28 -7.04 -3.85
C ILE A 47 8.04 -8.36 -3.70
N LEU A 48 9.25 -8.47 -4.26
CA LEU A 48 10.09 -9.66 -4.11
C LEU A 48 10.41 -9.96 -2.65
N LEU A 49 10.73 -8.93 -1.86
CA LEU A 49 11.03 -9.10 -0.44
C LEU A 49 9.79 -9.52 0.37
N CYS A 50 8.62 -8.96 0.07
CA CYS A 50 7.37 -9.39 0.70
C CYS A 50 6.99 -10.82 0.31
N LEU A 51 7.20 -11.21 -0.95
CA LEU A 51 7.00 -12.60 -1.40
C LEU A 51 7.97 -13.57 -0.73
N ALA A 52 9.24 -13.20 -0.60
CA ALA A 52 10.27 -14.02 0.05
C ALA A 52 10.05 -14.18 1.56
N THR A 53 9.51 -13.15 2.22
CA THR A 53 9.25 -13.16 3.67
C THR A 53 7.84 -13.62 4.04
N GLY A 54 6.92 -13.69 3.08
CA GLY A 54 5.49 -13.91 3.34
C GLY A 54 4.83 -12.75 4.09
N ALA A 55 5.42 -11.55 4.05
CA ALA A 55 4.90 -10.39 4.75
C ALA A 55 3.57 -9.92 4.16
N ASP A 56 2.52 -9.96 4.98
CA ASP A 56 1.17 -9.53 4.62
C ASP A 56 0.61 -8.63 5.73
N ILE A 57 0.62 -7.31 5.49
CA ILE A 57 0.14 -6.33 6.45
C ILE A 57 -1.38 -6.43 6.63
N PHE A 58 -2.10 -6.90 5.61
CA PHE A 58 -3.55 -7.07 5.65
C PHE A 58 -3.92 -8.24 6.55
N LYS A 59 -3.19 -9.35 6.44
CA LYS A 59 -3.33 -10.48 7.37
C LYS A 59 -3.01 -10.06 8.80
N ALA A 60 -1.98 -9.22 9.01
CA ALA A 60 -1.60 -8.72 10.33
C ALA A 60 -2.69 -7.86 11.01
N ILE A 61 -3.48 -7.11 10.23
CA ILE A 61 -4.63 -6.32 10.72
C ILE A 61 -5.97 -7.10 10.69
N GLY A 62 -5.94 -8.41 10.41
CA GLY A 62 -7.12 -9.28 10.43
C GLY A 62 -7.97 -9.26 9.15
N ILE A 63 -7.44 -8.74 8.05
CA ILE A 63 -8.06 -8.77 6.73
C ILE A 63 -7.54 -9.98 5.96
N TYR A 64 -8.45 -10.90 5.64
CA TYR A 64 -8.13 -12.10 4.89
C TYR A 64 -8.62 -11.93 3.45
N PHE A 65 -7.70 -11.87 2.50
CA PHE A 65 -8.03 -11.92 1.08
C PHE A 65 -8.32 -13.37 0.65
N TYR A 66 -9.24 -13.52 -0.30
CA TYR A 66 -9.51 -14.82 -0.93
C TYR A 66 -8.27 -15.38 -1.64
N TRP A 67 -7.47 -14.50 -2.26
CA TRP A 67 -6.16 -14.85 -2.81
C TRP A 67 -5.04 -14.36 -1.88
N PRO A 68 -4.32 -15.24 -1.17
CA PRO A 68 -3.26 -14.84 -0.23
C PRO A 68 -2.08 -14.14 -0.93
N VAL A 69 -1.85 -14.43 -2.22
CA VAL A 69 -0.82 -13.76 -3.02
C VAL A 69 -1.13 -12.27 -3.22
N LEU A 70 -2.42 -11.89 -3.28
CA LEU A 70 -2.80 -10.48 -3.42
C LEU A 70 -2.37 -9.66 -2.20
N GLY A 71 -2.59 -10.16 -0.98
CA GLY A 71 -2.21 -9.46 0.25
C GLY A 71 -0.71 -9.16 0.29
N VAL A 72 0.11 -10.13 -0.09
CA VAL A 72 1.57 -10.00 -0.14
C VAL A 72 2.03 -9.02 -1.23
N VAL A 73 1.46 -9.08 -2.43
CA VAL A 73 1.80 -8.16 -3.53
C VAL A 73 1.39 -6.72 -3.19
N LEU A 74 0.18 -6.52 -2.67
CA LEU A 74 -0.27 -5.20 -2.22
C LEU A 74 0.59 -4.66 -1.08
N THR A 75 1.02 -5.52 -0.15
CA THR A 75 1.94 -5.15 0.92
C THR A 75 3.28 -4.68 0.35
N GLY A 76 3.82 -5.36 -0.67
CA GLY A 76 5.03 -4.94 -1.37
C GLY A 76 4.88 -3.60 -2.12
N ILE A 77 3.75 -3.37 -2.78
CA ILE A 77 3.44 -2.09 -3.44
C ILE A 77 3.39 -0.95 -2.40
N PHE A 78 2.78 -1.21 -1.24
CA PHE A 78 2.73 -0.26 -0.13
C PHE A 78 4.12 0.02 0.45
N ALA A 79 4.88 -1.03 0.74
CA ALA A 79 6.21 -0.93 1.33
C ALA A 79 7.19 -0.20 0.40
N SER A 80 6.99 -0.27 -0.92
CA SER A 80 7.75 0.50 -1.91
C SER A 80 7.66 2.02 -1.74
N ARG A 81 6.60 2.53 -1.10
CA ARG A 81 6.43 3.98 -0.83
C ARG A 81 7.04 4.39 0.50
N GLY A 82 7.60 3.42 1.25
CA GLY A 82 8.32 3.64 2.48
C GLY A 82 7.44 4.09 3.65
N SER A 83 8.10 4.56 4.70
CA SER A 83 7.50 4.93 5.98
C SER A 83 6.49 6.06 5.90
N ASN A 84 6.54 6.92 4.87
CA ASN A 84 5.58 8.01 4.68
C ASN A 84 4.16 7.46 4.42
N TYR A 85 4.06 6.45 3.55
CA TYR A 85 2.76 5.86 3.22
C TYR A 85 2.22 4.99 4.36
N VAL A 86 3.11 4.28 5.05
CA VAL A 86 2.78 3.47 6.22
C VAL A 86 2.34 4.34 7.40
N SER A 87 3.01 5.48 7.65
CA SER A 87 2.60 6.45 8.68
C SER A 87 1.21 7.02 8.40
N ASP A 88 0.93 7.39 7.15
CA ASP A 88 -0.38 7.93 6.78
C ASP A 88 -1.48 6.88 6.91
N PHE A 89 -1.17 5.62 6.57
CA PHE A 89 -2.07 4.48 6.80
C PHE A 89 -2.36 4.28 8.30
N ILE A 90 -1.33 4.24 9.15
CA ILE A 90 -1.49 4.08 10.61
C ILE A 90 -2.29 5.25 11.20
N LYS A 91 -2.01 6.50 10.80
CA LYS A 91 -2.78 7.67 11.23
C LYS A 91 -4.26 7.56 10.87
N LYS A 92 -4.59 7.11 9.65
CA LYS A 92 -5.97 6.89 9.22
C LYS A 92 -6.65 5.76 10.01
N LEU A 93 -5.91 4.72 10.38
CA LEU A 93 -6.40 3.66 11.28
C LEU A 93 -6.63 4.16 12.72
N GLU A 94 -5.72 4.96 13.27
CA GLU A 94 -5.84 5.55 14.62
C GLU A 94 -7.04 6.50 14.70
N LEU A 95 -7.24 7.34 13.68
CA LEU A 95 -8.42 8.21 13.56
C LEU A 95 -9.72 7.39 13.58
N SER A 96 -9.76 6.27 12.87
CA SER A 96 -10.91 5.37 12.90
C SER A 96 -11.12 4.71 14.27
N ASN A 97 -10.06 4.45 15.03
CA ASN A 97 -10.17 3.86 16.35
C ASN A 97 -10.65 4.88 17.40
N ARG A 98 -10.31 6.16 17.24
CA ARG A 98 -10.81 7.27 18.07
C ARG A 98 -12.26 7.64 17.79
N GLY A 99 -12.77 7.46 16.56
CA GLY A 99 -14.19 7.69 16.22
C GLY A 99 -15.19 6.70 16.84
N LYS A 100 -14.74 5.80 17.73
CA LYS A 100 -15.57 4.83 18.46
C LYS A 100 -15.77 5.15 19.94
N SER A 101 -15.22 6.26 20.43
CA SER A 101 -15.32 6.69 21.84
C SER A 101 -16.24 7.90 22.06
N GLU A 102 -17.09 8.24 21.09
CA GLU A 102 -18.16 9.24 21.23
C GLU A 102 -19.53 8.61 20.97
#